data_AF-A0ABD6FNV4-F1
#
_entry.id   AF-A0ABD6FNV4-F1
#
_cell.length_a   1.000
_cell.length_b   1.000
_cell.length_c   1.000
_cell.angle_alpha   90.00
_cell.angle_beta   90.00
_cell.angle_gamma   90.00
#
_symmetry.space_group_name_H-M   'P 1'
#
loop_
_entity.id
_entity.type
_entity.pdbx_description
1 polymer ?
#
loop_
_entity_poly.entity_id
_entity_poly.type
_entity_poly.pdbx_seq_one_letter_code
_entity_poly.pdbx_strand_id
1 'polypeptide(L)'
;MTITDGRQPQGTGAHKANGHPEADAQRAHAWRGFAPGPWTDTIDVRGFIGCTYTPYEGDASFLAGPTERTLRVWNTITAMFPQEREKGVHDVDCLTPSTITSHAPGYICEEDNLIVGLQTDAPLKRAIMPFGGWRMVVKELETYGYPVDPTLEKIFTTYRKTHNDGVFDVYPPAVRAARSSHIVTGLPDAYGRGRIIGDYRRVALYGVDALIEAKKVERMELDMERSTEDVIREREENAEQIRALNELKEMAASYGFDVSRPAENAREAVQWLYLAYLAAVKEQNGAAMSLGRTSTFLDVYIQRDLDEGTLTEEQAQELIDDFVIKLRIVRF
;
A
#
# COMPACT_ATOMS: atom_id res chain seq x y z
N MET A 1 -31.72 34.51 -17.83
CA MET A 1 -30.60 35.46 -17.78
C MET A 1 -29.34 34.63 -17.65
N THR A 2 -28.81 34.26 -18.81
CA THR A 2 -27.69 33.36 -19.02
C THR A 2 -26.44 34.23 -19.03
N ILE A 3 -25.54 34.05 -18.07
CA ILE A 3 -24.21 34.65 -18.13
C ILE A 3 -23.23 33.51 -18.41
N THR A 4 -22.89 33.38 -19.68
CA THR A 4 -21.75 32.62 -20.19
C THR A 4 -20.48 33.40 -19.88
N ASP A 5 -19.63 32.91 -18.97
CA ASP A 5 -18.26 33.40 -18.86
C ASP A 5 -17.39 32.59 -19.83
N GLY A 6 -16.98 33.23 -20.90
CA GLY A 6 -16.05 32.70 -21.89
C GLY A 6 -14.63 32.84 -21.36
N ARG A 7 -14.06 31.73 -20.90
CA ARG A 7 -12.60 31.60 -20.75
C ARG A 7 -12.10 30.52 -21.69
N GLN A 8 -11.44 30.97 -22.76
CA GLN A 8 -10.56 30.11 -23.55
C GLN A 8 -9.38 29.69 -22.66
N PRO A 9 -8.94 28.42 -22.72
CA PRO A 9 -7.68 28.04 -22.11
C PRO A 9 -6.54 28.61 -22.97
N GLN A 10 -5.84 29.62 -22.45
CA GLN A 10 -4.55 30.02 -22.99
C GLN A 10 -3.55 28.90 -22.71
N GLY A 11 -2.89 28.43 -23.75
CA GLY A 11 -1.89 27.37 -23.68
C GLY A 11 -0.79 27.71 -22.69
N THR A 12 -0.67 26.89 -21.65
CA THR A 12 0.49 26.87 -20.78
C THR A 12 1.63 26.22 -21.55
N GLY A 13 2.66 27.01 -21.86
CA GLY A 13 3.91 26.51 -22.42
C GLY A 13 4.45 25.40 -21.54
N ALA A 14 4.83 24.30 -22.17
CA ALA A 14 5.54 23.22 -21.53
C ALA A 14 6.81 23.78 -20.87
N HIS A 15 6.77 23.97 -19.55
CA HIS A 15 7.98 24.03 -18.75
C HIS A 15 8.63 22.64 -18.89
N LYS A 16 9.58 22.53 -19.82
CA LYS A 16 10.53 21.43 -19.80
C LYS A 16 11.29 21.58 -18.48
N ALA A 17 10.90 20.78 -17.50
CA ALA A 17 11.72 20.54 -16.33
C ALA A 17 13.11 20.14 -16.84
N ASN A 18 14.16 20.72 -16.25
CA ASN A 18 15.52 20.24 -16.46
C ASN A 18 15.58 18.79 -15.94
N GLY A 19 15.30 17.83 -16.83
CA GLY A 19 15.38 16.42 -16.54
C GLY A 19 16.82 16.07 -16.18
N HIS A 20 17.00 15.38 -15.06
CA HIS A 20 18.28 14.74 -14.77
C HIS A 20 18.46 13.62 -15.80
N PRO A 21 19.49 13.67 -16.67
CA PRO A 21 19.62 12.74 -17.80
C PRO A 21 19.59 11.26 -17.39
N GLU A 22 20.05 10.97 -16.17
CA GLU A 22 20.09 9.63 -15.59
C GLU A 22 18.69 9.11 -15.24
N ALA A 23 17.81 9.95 -14.68
CA ALA A 23 16.43 9.58 -14.38
C ALA A 23 15.61 9.37 -15.67
N ASP A 24 15.87 10.17 -16.70
CA ASP A 24 15.26 9.99 -18.02
C ASP A 24 15.71 8.68 -18.68
N ALA A 25 16.99 8.33 -18.58
CA ALA A 25 17.52 7.07 -19.08
C ALA A 25 16.94 5.86 -18.34
N GLN A 26 16.82 5.92 -17.01
CA GLN A 26 16.21 4.86 -16.20
C GLN A 26 14.73 4.66 -16.57
N ARG A 27 13.96 5.74 -16.74
CA ARG A 27 12.57 5.65 -17.21
C ARG A 27 12.47 5.03 -18.60
N ALA A 28 13.30 5.48 -19.53
CA ALA A 28 13.33 4.93 -20.88
C ALA A 28 13.64 3.43 -20.90
N HIS A 29 14.56 2.98 -20.03
CA HIS A 29 14.89 1.57 -19.88
C HIS A 29 13.74 0.75 -19.28
N ALA A 30 13.12 1.25 -18.20
CA ALA A 30 12.01 0.59 -17.52
C ALA A 30 10.75 0.48 -18.41
N TRP A 31 10.51 1.47 -19.26
CA TRP A 31 9.35 1.55 -20.16
C TRP A 31 9.60 1.02 -21.57
N ARG A 32 10.74 0.35 -21.80
CA ARG A 32 11.06 -0.24 -23.11
C ARG A 32 9.93 -1.15 -23.60
N GLY A 33 9.64 -1.08 -24.89
CA GLY A 33 8.60 -1.88 -25.53
C GLY A 33 7.16 -1.43 -25.26
N PHE A 34 6.90 -0.55 -24.27
CA PHE A 34 5.56 -0.03 -24.02
C PHE A 34 5.18 1.06 -25.02
N ALA A 35 3.94 1.00 -25.51
CA ALA A 35 3.39 2.05 -26.36
C ALA A 35 3.32 3.39 -25.59
N PRO A 36 3.91 4.48 -26.12
CA PRO A 36 3.89 5.78 -25.47
C PRO A 36 2.47 6.35 -25.45
N GLY A 37 2.22 7.29 -24.55
CA GLY A 37 0.94 7.98 -24.42
C GLY A 37 1.01 9.04 -23.32
N PRO A 38 -0.11 9.72 -22.99
CA PRO A 38 -0.12 10.77 -21.95
C PRO A 38 0.40 10.32 -20.57
N TRP A 39 0.38 9.01 -20.33
CA TRP A 39 0.93 8.37 -19.14
C TRP A 39 2.45 8.51 -19.01
N THR A 40 3.19 8.83 -20.08
CA THR A 40 4.64 9.06 -19.99
C THR A 40 4.97 10.45 -19.43
N ASP A 41 4.03 11.39 -19.55
CA ASP A 41 4.21 12.78 -19.13
C ASP A 41 3.55 13.10 -17.77
N THR A 42 2.53 12.32 -17.39
CA THR A 42 1.71 12.54 -16.20
C THR A 42 1.35 11.23 -15.50
N ILE A 43 0.95 11.28 -14.22
CA ILE A 43 0.56 10.09 -13.46
C ILE A 43 -0.81 9.58 -13.94
N ASP A 44 -0.80 8.70 -14.96
CA ASP A 44 -2.00 8.11 -15.56
C ASP A 44 -1.85 6.59 -15.80
N VAL A 45 -2.07 5.80 -14.74
CA VAL A 45 -2.05 4.32 -14.84
C VAL A 45 -3.14 3.79 -15.78
N ARG A 46 -4.27 4.50 -15.92
CA ARG A 46 -5.36 4.06 -16.81
C ARG A 46 -4.94 4.23 -18.27
N GLY A 47 -4.35 5.37 -18.62
CA GLY A 47 -3.79 5.65 -19.93
C GLY A 47 -2.72 4.63 -20.30
N PHE A 48 -1.82 4.30 -19.35
CA PHE A 48 -0.84 3.23 -19.53
C PHE A 48 -1.52 1.91 -19.94
N ILE A 49 -2.42 1.39 -19.09
CA ILE A 49 -3.10 0.12 -19.36
C ILE A 49 -3.82 0.17 -20.71
N GLY A 50 -4.56 1.24 -21.00
CA GLY A 50 -5.32 1.39 -22.24
C GLY A 50 -4.47 1.37 -23.52
N CYS A 51 -3.20 1.75 -23.41
CA CYS A 51 -2.26 1.74 -24.54
C CYS A 51 -1.46 0.44 -24.67
N THR A 52 -1.33 -0.36 -23.61
CA THR A 52 -0.30 -1.42 -23.55
C THR A 52 -0.82 -2.83 -23.29
N TYR A 53 -2.02 -3.02 -22.76
CA TYR A 53 -2.51 -4.36 -22.46
C TYR A 53 -2.87 -5.16 -23.71
N THR A 54 -2.60 -6.47 -23.66
CA THR A 54 -3.00 -7.42 -24.71
C THR A 54 -4.24 -8.18 -24.23
N PRO A 55 -5.42 -8.05 -24.87
CA PRO A 55 -6.56 -8.89 -24.55
C PRO A 55 -6.23 -10.37 -24.78
N TYR A 56 -6.53 -11.20 -23.79
CA TYR A 56 -6.40 -12.66 -23.90
C TYR A 56 -7.78 -13.31 -24.04
N GLU A 57 -8.02 -13.97 -25.18
CA GLU A 57 -9.27 -14.68 -25.51
C GLU A 57 -9.08 -16.21 -25.57
N GLY A 58 -7.89 -16.71 -25.21
CA GLY A 58 -7.58 -18.14 -25.14
C GLY A 58 -8.17 -18.82 -23.90
N ASP A 59 -7.75 -20.06 -23.66
CA ASP A 59 -8.20 -20.87 -22.51
C ASP A 59 -7.11 -21.03 -21.43
N ALA A 60 -7.32 -21.91 -20.47
CA ALA A 60 -6.41 -22.12 -19.34
C ALA A 60 -5.24 -23.09 -19.65
N SER A 61 -5.06 -23.55 -20.90
CA SER A 61 -4.07 -24.59 -21.22
C SER A 61 -2.62 -24.15 -21.08
N PHE A 62 -2.37 -22.83 -21.05
CA PHE A 62 -1.02 -22.27 -20.87
C PHE A 62 -0.57 -22.29 -19.41
N LEU A 63 -1.49 -22.41 -18.45
CA LEU A 63 -1.19 -22.25 -17.03
C LEU A 63 -0.15 -23.27 -16.54
N ALA A 64 0.90 -22.76 -15.88
CA ALA A 64 1.84 -23.58 -15.13
C ALA A 64 1.29 -23.95 -13.75
N GLY A 65 1.73 -25.09 -13.21
CA GLY A 65 1.46 -25.48 -11.83
C GLY A 65 2.41 -24.79 -10.83
N PRO A 66 2.18 -24.96 -9.52
CA PRO A 66 3.07 -24.39 -8.51
C PRO A 66 4.43 -25.07 -8.53
N THR A 67 5.49 -24.27 -8.41
CA THR A 67 6.88 -24.75 -8.28
C THR A 67 7.13 -25.43 -6.94
N GLU A 68 8.17 -26.26 -6.84
CA GLU A 68 8.58 -26.84 -5.56
C GLU A 68 8.89 -25.78 -4.50
N ARG A 69 9.47 -24.64 -4.91
CA ARG A 69 9.74 -23.48 -4.05
C ARG A 69 8.45 -22.92 -3.48
N THR A 70 7.45 -22.66 -4.33
CA THR A 70 6.14 -22.16 -3.92
C THR A 70 5.47 -23.12 -2.93
N LEU A 71 5.55 -24.42 -3.20
CA LEU A 71 5.01 -25.45 -2.29
C LEU A 71 5.72 -25.42 -0.94
N ARG A 72 7.05 -25.26 -0.88
CA ARG A 72 7.77 -25.12 0.41
C ARG A 72 7.31 -23.89 1.19
N VAL A 73 7.28 -22.72 0.56
CA VAL A 73 6.83 -21.46 1.19
C VAL A 73 5.40 -21.62 1.72
N TRP A 74 4.49 -22.17 0.91
CA TRP A 74 3.11 -22.38 1.30
C TRP A 74 2.96 -23.41 2.43
N ASN A 75 3.74 -24.49 2.41
CA ASN A 75 3.73 -25.51 3.45
C ASN A 75 4.24 -24.95 4.79
N THR A 76 5.28 -24.10 4.77
CA THR A 76 5.77 -23.41 5.98
C THR A 76 4.68 -22.58 6.62
N ILE A 77 3.98 -21.75 5.85
CA ILE A 77 2.88 -20.91 6.36
C ILE A 77 1.69 -21.75 6.84
N THR A 78 1.25 -22.72 6.04
CA THR A 78 0.06 -23.51 6.38
C THR A 78 0.26 -24.39 7.61
N ALA A 79 1.50 -24.82 7.89
CA ALA A 79 1.85 -25.51 9.13
C ALA A 79 1.63 -24.65 10.40
N MET A 80 1.61 -23.32 10.28
CA MET A 80 1.38 -22.40 11.40
C MET A 80 -0.11 -22.17 11.70
N PHE A 81 -1.01 -22.39 10.73
CA PHE A 81 -2.44 -22.12 10.87
C PHE A 81 -3.15 -22.91 11.98
N PRO A 82 -2.83 -24.19 12.26
CA PRO A 82 -3.43 -24.90 13.39
C PRO A 82 -3.19 -24.17 14.72
N GLN A 83 -1.97 -23.69 14.95
CA GLN A 83 -1.62 -22.96 16.16
C GLN A 83 -2.29 -21.59 16.22
N GLU A 84 -2.33 -20.85 15.10
CA GLU A 84 -3.08 -19.58 15.00
C GLU A 84 -4.56 -19.78 15.37
N ARG A 85 -5.18 -20.86 14.88
CA ARG A 85 -6.59 -21.17 15.12
C ARG A 85 -6.88 -21.56 16.57
N GLU A 86 -5.99 -22.32 17.19
CA GLU A 86 -6.12 -22.74 18.59
C GLU A 86 -6.00 -21.56 19.55
N LYS A 87 -5.06 -20.65 19.29
CA LYS A 87 -4.80 -19.47 20.14
C LYS A 87 -5.68 -18.25 19.77
N GLY A 88 -6.25 -18.21 18.57
CA GLY A 88 -6.94 -17.06 17.98
C GLY A 88 -5.99 -16.07 17.27
N VAL A 89 -4.75 -15.96 17.74
CA VAL A 89 -3.64 -15.23 17.10
C VAL A 89 -2.38 -16.09 17.12
N HIS A 90 -1.53 -16.00 16.10
CA HIS A 90 -0.26 -16.73 16.11
C HIS A 90 0.74 -16.07 17.07
N ASP A 91 0.98 -14.77 16.86
CA ASP A 91 1.78 -13.93 17.75
C ASP A 91 1.37 -12.43 17.61
N VAL A 92 1.78 -11.60 18.56
CA VAL A 92 1.51 -10.15 18.59
C VAL A 92 2.77 -9.39 19.02
N ASP A 93 3.23 -8.42 18.22
CA ASP A 93 4.13 -7.37 18.72
C ASP A 93 3.30 -6.37 19.54
N CYS A 94 3.40 -6.50 20.86
CA CYS A 94 2.69 -5.65 21.82
C CYS A 94 3.48 -4.40 22.26
N LEU A 95 4.73 -4.24 21.81
CA LEU A 95 5.64 -3.19 22.27
C LEU A 95 5.93 -2.15 21.18
N THR A 96 5.68 -2.48 19.92
CA THR A 96 5.97 -1.60 18.78
C THR A 96 4.69 -1.07 18.13
N PRO A 97 4.31 0.21 18.35
CA PRO A 97 3.28 0.87 17.56
C PRO A 97 3.62 0.83 16.07
N SER A 98 2.75 0.22 15.27
CA SER A 98 3.02 0.04 13.85
C SER A 98 3.01 1.36 13.09
N THR A 99 4.04 1.53 12.25
CA THR A 99 4.23 2.56 11.22
C THR A 99 4.87 1.89 9.99
N ILE A 100 4.97 2.62 8.88
CA ILE A 100 5.60 2.10 7.64
C ILE A 100 7.01 1.54 7.90
N THR A 101 7.81 2.18 8.77
CA THR A 101 9.23 1.85 9.01
C THR A 101 9.51 1.20 10.38
N SER A 102 8.49 1.06 11.23
CA SER A 102 8.64 0.60 12.63
C SER A 102 9.25 -0.79 12.81
N HIS A 103 8.99 -1.73 11.89
CA HIS A 103 9.39 -3.13 12.04
C HIS A 103 10.52 -3.49 11.08
N ALA A 104 11.47 -4.30 11.56
CA ALA A 104 12.52 -4.88 10.74
C ALA A 104 11.96 -5.80 9.63
N PRO A 105 12.75 -6.09 8.58
CA PRO A 105 12.38 -7.05 7.55
C PRO A 105 12.04 -8.43 8.13
N GLY A 106 10.87 -8.95 7.74
CA GLY A 106 10.44 -10.31 8.06
C GLY A 106 10.39 -11.19 6.82
N TYR A 107 10.70 -12.47 6.99
CA TYR A 107 10.73 -13.46 5.90
C TYR A 107 9.99 -14.74 6.31
N ILE A 108 9.39 -15.43 5.34
CA ILE A 108 8.70 -16.70 5.58
C ILE A 108 9.72 -17.83 5.79
N CYS A 109 10.79 -17.79 4.99
CA CYS A 109 11.93 -18.69 5.05
C CYS A 109 13.15 -17.94 4.51
N GLU A 110 14.35 -18.26 5.00
CA GLU A 110 15.57 -17.54 4.60
C GLU A 110 15.96 -17.79 3.13
N GLU A 111 15.66 -18.98 2.60
CA GLU A 111 16.18 -19.43 1.30
C GLU A 111 15.24 -19.12 0.11
N ASP A 112 13.93 -18.95 0.31
CA ASP A 112 12.95 -18.83 -0.79
C ASP A 112 12.27 -17.43 -0.88
N ASN A 113 13.07 -16.36 -0.99
CA ASN A 113 12.63 -14.95 -0.95
C ASN A 113 12.44 -14.30 -2.34
N LEU A 114 11.45 -14.77 -3.12
CA LEU A 114 11.19 -14.23 -4.46
C LEU A 114 10.51 -12.86 -4.43
N ILE A 115 9.33 -12.77 -3.80
CA ILE A 115 8.63 -11.53 -3.44
C ILE A 115 8.66 -11.41 -1.92
N VAL A 116 9.16 -10.30 -1.39
CA VAL A 116 9.40 -10.14 0.06
C VAL A 116 8.57 -9.02 0.67
N GLY A 117 8.47 -9.03 1.99
CA GLY A 117 7.74 -8.04 2.76
C GLY A 117 6.69 -8.67 3.66
N LEU A 118 6.77 -8.41 4.97
CA LEU A 118 5.77 -8.79 5.97
C LEU A 118 5.39 -7.57 6.83
N GLN A 119 4.19 -7.59 7.41
CA GLN A 119 3.70 -6.49 8.27
C GLN A 119 4.57 -6.30 9.51
N THR A 120 5.13 -7.38 10.04
CA THR A 120 6.08 -7.40 11.16
C THR A 120 7.36 -8.13 10.75
N ASP A 121 8.21 -8.45 11.71
CA ASP A 121 9.45 -9.22 11.57
C ASP A 121 9.22 -10.73 11.37
N ALA A 122 7.99 -11.23 11.50
CA ALA A 122 7.68 -12.66 11.40
C ALA A 122 6.33 -12.94 10.71
N PRO A 123 6.15 -14.11 10.05
CA PRO A 123 4.87 -14.47 9.44
C PRO A 123 3.77 -14.62 10.50
N LEU A 124 2.56 -14.13 10.17
CA LEU A 124 1.35 -14.20 11.01
C LEU A 124 1.41 -13.46 12.36
N LYS A 125 2.53 -12.80 12.68
CA LYS A 125 2.65 -11.94 13.85
C LYS A 125 1.98 -10.60 13.58
N ARG A 126 0.98 -10.26 14.41
CA ARG A 126 0.19 -9.02 14.29
C ARG A 126 0.92 -7.86 14.97
N ALA A 127 0.75 -6.65 14.46
CA ALA A 127 1.24 -5.44 15.11
C ALA A 127 0.11 -4.72 15.84
N ILE A 128 0.44 -3.97 16.89
CA ILE A 128 -0.51 -3.03 17.50
C ILE A 128 -0.64 -1.76 16.63
N MET A 129 -1.88 -1.28 16.45
CA MET A 129 -2.18 -0.06 15.70
C MET A 129 -2.97 0.94 16.55
N PRO A 130 -2.28 1.65 17.47
CA PRO A 130 -2.93 2.39 18.56
C PRO A 130 -3.61 3.70 18.13
N PHE A 131 -3.26 4.28 16.97
CA PHE A 131 -3.87 5.52 16.49
C PHE A 131 -5.40 5.41 16.31
N GLY A 132 -5.92 4.21 16.04
CA GLY A 132 -7.35 3.94 15.94
C GLY A 132 -8.08 3.95 17.29
N GLY A 133 -7.39 3.63 18.38
CA GLY A 133 -7.96 3.57 19.73
C GLY A 133 -7.18 2.66 20.68
N TRP A 134 -6.63 3.23 21.75
CA TRP A 134 -5.84 2.47 22.73
C TRP A 134 -6.67 1.44 23.50
N ARG A 135 -7.92 1.76 23.83
CA ARG A 135 -8.83 0.87 24.59
C ARG A 135 -9.06 -0.47 23.89
N MET A 136 -9.11 -0.48 22.57
CA MET A 136 -9.22 -1.72 21.80
C MET A 136 -7.93 -2.53 21.86
N VAL A 137 -6.78 -1.87 21.69
CA VAL A 137 -5.47 -2.53 21.80
C VAL A 137 -5.32 -3.23 23.16
N VAL A 138 -5.59 -2.53 24.27
CA VAL A 138 -5.54 -3.10 25.63
C VAL A 138 -6.42 -4.35 25.73
N LYS A 139 -7.67 -4.25 25.30
CA LYS A 139 -8.63 -5.36 25.39
C LYS A 139 -8.15 -6.60 24.62
N GLU A 140 -7.62 -6.41 23.40
CA GLU A 140 -7.11 -7.52 22.58
C GLU A 140 -5.85 -8.12 23.20
N LEU A 141 -4.91 -7.30 23.69
CA LEU A 141 -3.71 -7.79 24.38
C LEU A 141 -4.07 -8.63 25.61
N GLU A 142 -4.98 -8.14 26.47
CA GLU A 142 -5.46 -8.88 27.63
C GLU A 142 -6.17 -10.19 27.24
N THR A 143 -6.98 -10.16 26.17
CA THR A 143 -7.71 -11.33 25.66
C THR A 143 -6.77 -12.45 25.23
N TYR A 144 -5.65 -12.09 24.60
CA TYR A 144 -4.64 -13.05 24.13
C TYR A 144 -3.48 -13.26 25.11
N GLY A 145 -3.54 -12.67 26.31
CA GLY A 145 -2.56 -12.87 27.38
C GLY A 145 -1.22 -12.14 27.20
N TYR A 146 -1.20 -11.07 26.41
CA TYR A 146 -0.03 -10.20 26.21
C TYR A 146 -0.01 -9.04 27.22
N PRO A 147 1.18 -8.60 27.66
CA PRO A 147 1.29 -7.48 28.58
C PRO A 147 0.90 -6.16 27.91
N VAL A 148 0.33 -5.25 28.70
CA VAL A 148 0.09 -3.86 28.29
C VAL A 148 1.26 -3.01 28.78
N ASP A 149 1.98 -2.38 27.85
CA ASP A 149 3.10 -1.52 28.19
C ASP A 149 2.62 -0.19 28.80
N PRO A 150 3.01 0.17 30.04
CA PRO A 150 2.57 1.41 30.69
C PRO A 150 3.06 2.68 30.01
N THR A 151 4.18 2.62 29.27
CA THR A 151 4.72 3.74 28.52
C THR A 151 3.84 4.01 27.31
N LEU A 152 3.45 2.97 26.57
CA LEU A 152 2.51 3.09 25.45
C LEU A 152 1.14 3.56 25.92
N GLU A 153 0.65 3.05 27.04
CA GLU A 153 -0.58 3.53 27.64
C GLU A 153 -0.51 5.03 27.92
N LYS A 154 0.57 5.51 28.55
CA LYS A 154 0.76 6.93 28.79
C LYS A 154 0.80 7.73 27.49
N ILE A 155 1.47 7.23 26.45
CA ILE A 155 1.53 7.90 25.14
C ILE A 155 0.14 8.06 24.55
N PHE A 156 -0.64 6.99 24.43
CA PHE A 156 -1.92 7.01 23.71
C PHE A 156 -3.13 7.42 24.55
N THR A 157 -2.94 7.69 25.84
CA THR A 157 -3.98 8.27 26.72
C THR A 157 -3.68 9.72 27.13
N THR A 158 -2.41 10.14 27.09
CA THR A 158 -2.01 11.48 27.56
C THR A 158 -1.42 12.36 26.46
N TYR A 159 -0.55 11.82 25.60
CA TYR A 159 0.21 12.64 24.64
C TYR A 159 -0.40 12.64 23.23
N ARG A 160 -0.80 11.46 22.73
CA ARG A 160 -1.36 11.28 21.39
C ARG A 160 -2.80 10.82 21.51
N LYS A 161 -3.73 11.76 21.34
CA LYS A 161 -5.16 11.45 21.23
C LYS A 161 -5.41 10.49 20.06
N THR A 162 -6.27 9.50 20.29
CA THR A 162 -6.64 8.50 19.28
C THR A 162 -7.94 8.88 18.54
N HIS A 163 -8.21 8.21 17.42
CA HIS A 163 -9.48 8.33 16.70
C HIS A 163 -10.67 8.01 17.61
N ASN A 164 -10.61 6.88 18.34
CA ASN A 164 -11.65 6.48 19.28
C ASN A 164 -11.96 7.58 20.31
N ASP A 165 -10.95 8.15 20.98
CA ASP A 165 -11.18 9.21 21.97
C ASP A 165 -11.81 10.46 21.32
N GLY A 166 -11.33 10.86 20.15
CA GLY A 166 -11.89 11.98 19.39
C GLY A 166 -13.37 11.79 19.05
N VAL A 167 -13.75 10.60 18.60
CA VAL A 167 -15.14 10.27 18.28
C VAL A 167 -16.03 10.31 19.52
N PHE A 168 -15.58 9.71 20.63
CA PHE A 168 -16.38 9.61 21.85
C PHE A 168 -16.52 10.94 22.62
N ASP A 169 -15.60 11.87 22.42
CA ASP A 169 -15.71 13.24 22.95
C ASP A 169 -16.85 14.04 22.30
N VAL A 170 -17.14 13.77 21.02
CA VAL A 170 -18.12 14.56 20.23
C VAL A 170 -19.43 13.83 19.97
N TYR A 171 -19.52 12.54 20.31
CA TYR A 171 -20.73 11.75 20.10
C TYR A 171 -21.95 12.32 20.87
N PRO A 172 -23.04 12.69 20.17
CA PRO A 172 -24.27 13.11 20.82
C PRO A 172 -24.85 12.00 21.72
N PRO A 173 -25.52 12.34 22.84
CA PRO A 173 -26.15 11.34 23.72
C PRO A 173 -27.07 10.36 22.98
N ALA A 174 -27.82 10.83 21.97
CA ALA A 174 -28.70 9.99 21.16
C ALA A 174 -27.94 8.94 20.34
N VAL A 175 -26.79 9.29 19.76
CA VAL A 175 -25.94 8.34 19.01
C VAL A 175 -25.39 7.27 19.94
N ARG A 176 -24.94 7.68 21.14
CA ARG A 176 -24.47 6.74 22.17
C ARG A 176 -25.58 5.77 22.60
N ALA A 177 -26.79 6.28 22.82
CA ALA A 177 -27.94 5.45 23.18
C ALA A 177 -28.33 4.46 22.07
N ALA A 178 -28.32 4.90 20.81
CA ALA A 178 -28.59 4.04 19.65
C ALA A 178 -27.53 2.93 19.50
N ARG A 179 -26.26 3.25 19.76
CA ARG A 179 -25.17 2.27 19.76
C ARG A 179 -25.31 1.25 20.89
N SER A 180 -25.55 1.72 22.12
CA SER A 180 -25.71 0.85 23.30
C SER A 180 -26.96 -0.03 23.25
N SER A 181 -28.01 0.39 22.54
CA SER A 181 -29.23 -0.40 22.30
C SER A 181 -29.17 -1.29 21.06
N HIS A 182 -28.03 -1.31 20.36
CA HIS A 182 -27.82 -2.07 19.13
C HIS A 182 -28.74 -1.68 17.96
N ILE A 183 -29.33 -0.47 17.97
CA ILE A 183 -30.06 0.08 16.82
C ILE A 183 -29.08 0.46 15.70
N VAL A 184 -27.90 1.00 16.07
CA VAL A 184 -26.80 1.28 15.14
C VAL A 184 -25.57 0.53 15.64
N THR A 185 -25.05 -0.40 14.85
CA THR A 185 -23.92 -1.25 15.23
C THR A 185 -22.84 -1.25 14.14
N GLY A 186 -21.61 -1.60 14.52
CA GLY A 186 -20.51 -1.78 13.57
C GLY A 186 -19.92 -0.49 12.98
N LEU A 187 -20.22 0.69 13.55
CA LEU A 187 -19.58 1.95 13.13
C LEU A 187 -18.05 1.90 13.31
N PRO A 188 -17.27 2.54 12.43
CA PRO A 188 -15.81 2.58 12.52
C PRO A 188 -15.34 3.58 13.59
N ASP A 189 -15.80 3.40 14.83
CA ASP A 189 -15.45 4.25 15.98
C ASP A 189 -14.35 3.66 16.86
N ALA A 190 -13.91 2.43 16.58
CA ALA A 190 -12.95 1.69 17.38
C ALA A 190 -11.85 0.99 16.56
N TYR A 191 -11.81 1.23 15.24
CA TYR A 191 -10.86 0.62 14.31
C TYR A 191 -10.72 1.48 13.05
N GLY A 192 -9.73 1.22 12.20
CA GLY A 192 -9.56 1.95 10.93
C GLY A 192 -10.77 1.82 10.01
N ARG A 193 -11.27 2.94 9.46
CA ARG A 193 -12.43 2.94 8.56
C ARG A 193 -12.28 2.04 7.33
N GLY A 194 -11.05 1.88 6.82
CA GLY A 194 -10.77 1.18 5.57
C GLY A 194 -11.51 1.81 4.38
N ARG A 195 -11.87 0.99 3.39
CA ARG A 195 -12.59 1.42 2.16
C ARG A 195 -11.83 2.47 1.34
N ILE A 196 -10.51 2.46 1.45
CA ILE A 196 -9.58 3.26 0.66
C ILE A 196 -8.74 2.27 -0.14
N ILE A 197 -8.57 2.56 -1.42
CA ILE A 197 -7.69 1.80 -2.31
C ILE A 197 -6.65 2.79 -2.79
N GLY A 198 -5.42 2.65 -2.29
CA GLY A 198 -4.28 3.31 -2.90
C GLY A 198 -4.06 2.72 -4.30
N ASP A 199 -3.69 3.54 -5.28
CA ASP A 199 -3.29 3.00 -6.57
C ASP A 199 -1.83 2.52 -6.51
N TYR A 200 -1.63 1.34 -5.93
CA TYR A 200 -0.30 0.76 -5.65
C TYR A 200 0.53 0.51 -6.92
N ARG A 201 -0.13 0.40 -8.07
CA ARG A 201 0.49 0.25 -9.39
C ARG A 201 1.35 1.45 -9.77
N ARG A 202 1.05 2.64 -9.21
CA ARG A 202 1.82 3.86 -9.45
C ARG A 202 3.28 3.72 -9.06
N VAL A 203 3.57 3.00 -7.97
CA VAL A 203 4.96 2.80 -7.51
C VAL A 203 5.73 1.96 -8.52
N ALA A 204 5.14 0.87 -9.02
CA ALA A 204 5.74 0.06 -10.07
C ALA A 204 5.92 0.85 -11.39
N LEU A 205 4.91 1.63 -11.81
CA LEU A 205 4.96 2.32 -13.10
C LEU A 205 5.90 3.53 -13.11
N TYR A 206 5.94 4.31 -12.04
CA TYR A 206 6.61 5.62 -12.02
C TYR A 206 7.84 5.68 -11.10
N GLY A 207 7.94 4.79 -10.10
CA GLY A 207 8.87 4.96 -8.99
C GLY A 207 8.41 6.04 -8.02
N VAL A 208 8.91 6.00 -6.80
CA VAL A 208 8.50 6.92 -5.73
C VAL A 208 8.95 8.36 -6.00
N ASP A 209 10.10 8.58 -6.63
CA ASP A 209 10.61 9.95 -6.82
C ASP A 209 9.70 10.75 -7.76
N ALA A 210 9.23 10.13 -8.84
CA ALA A 210 8.26 10.77 -9.73
C ALA A 210 6.91 11.07 -9.03
N LEU A 211 6.49 10.21 -8.10
CA LEU A 211 5.26 10.45 -7.31
C LEU A 211 5.44 11.58 -6.30
N ILE A 212 6.61 11.70 -5.69
CA ILE A 212 6.95 12.83 -4.82
C ILE A 212 6.96 14.14 -5.60
N GLU A 213 7.57 14.16 -6.79
CA GLU A 213 7.56 15.36 -7.65
C GLU A 213 6.15 15.73 -8.08
N ALA A 214 5.30 14.76 -8.45
CA ALA A 214 3.89 15.01 -8.73
C ALA A 214 3.16 15.64 -7.51
N LYS A 215 3.43 15.14 -6.29
CA LYS A 215 2.85 15.69 -5.06
C LYS A 215 3.32 17.11 -4.75
N LYS A 216 4.58 17.44 -5.06
CA LYS A 216 5.11 18.81 -4.94
C LYS A 216 4.43 19.76 -5.92
N VAL A 217 4.16 19.32 -7.15
CA VAL A 217 3.39 20.11 -8.12
C VAL A 217 1.98 20.35 -7.62
N GLU A 218 1.26 19.32 -7.16
CA GLU A 218 -0.07 19.46 -6.54
C GLU A 218 -0.03 20.46 -5.36
N ARG A 219 1.04 20.44 -4.56
CA ARG A 219 1.21 21.39 -3.46
C ARG A 219 1.38 22.83 -3.93
N MET A 220 2.12 23.06 -5.02
CA MET A 220 2.36 24.38 -5.58
C MET A 220 1.07 25.02 -6.12
N GLU A 221 0.14 24.22 -6.64
CA GLU A 221 -1.17 24.71 -7.09
C GLU A 221 -1.96 25.40 -5.96
N LEU A 222 -1.71 25.00 -4.71
CA LEU A 222 -2.35 25.57 -3.53
C LEU A 222 -1.66 26.84 -3.01
N ASP A 223 -0.49 27.26 -3.50
CA ASP A 223 0.29 28.34 -2.85
C ASP A 223 -0.37 29.72 -2.93
N MET A 224 -1.10 29.98 -4.02
CA MET A 224 -1.81 31.25 -4.21
C MET A 224 -3.22 31.25 -3.62
N GLU A 225 -3.69 30.10 -3.13
CA GLU A 225 -5.00 29.98 -2.51
C GLU A 225 -5.03 30.58 -1.10
N ARG A 226 -6.18 31.14 -0.73
CA ARG A 226 -6.39 31.71 0.60
C ARG A 226 -6.35 30.59 1.64
N SER A 227 -5.62 30.80 2.74
CA SER A 227 -5.54 29.87 3.87
C SER A 227 -6.87 29.76 4.65
N THR A 228 -7.81 29.01 4.10
CA THR A 228 -9.03 28.53 4.77
C THR A 228 -8.75 27.20 5.47
N GLU A 229 -9.66 26.72 6.31
CA GLU A 229 -9.51 25.42 6.99
C GLU A 229 -9.28 24.28 6.00
N ASP A 230 -10.06 24.23 4.91
CA ASP A 230 -9.94 23.20 3.88
C ASP A 230 -8.58 23.25 3.18
N VAL A 231 -8.12 24.44 2.79
CA VAL A 231 -6.81 24.60 2.12
C VAL A 231 -5.66 24.27 3.06
N ILE A 232 -5.75 24.64 4.35
CA ILE A 232 -4.72 24.27 5.34
C ILE A 232 -4.67 22.75 5.51
N ARG A 233 -5.84 22.09 5.63
CA ARG A 233 -5.94 20.64 5.73
C ARG A 233 -5.35 19.95 4.49
N GLU A 234 -5.69 20.39 3.28
CA GLU A 234 -5.14 19.82 2.04
C GLU A 234 -3.62 19.94 1.96
N ARG A 235 -3.06 21.08 2.39
CA ARG A 235 -1.60 21.29 2.44
C ARG A 235 -0.93 20.36 3.46
N GLU A 236 -1.53 20.15 4.63
CA GLU A 236 -1.03 19.22 5.64
C GLU A 236 -1.11 17.77 5.16
N GLU A 237 -2.27 17.36 4.62
CA GLU A 237 -2.47 16.01 4.06
C GLU A 237 -1.49 15.72 2.90
N ASN A 238 -1.21 16.69 2.04
CA ASN A 238 -0.19 16.56 1.00
C ASN A 238 1.22 16.37 1.60
N ALA A 239 1.58 17.12 2.65
CA ALA A 239 2.86 16.95 3.34
C ALA A 239 3.00 15.57 3.99
N GLU A 240 1.93 15.05 4.60
CA GLU A 240 1.90 13.68 5.13
C GLU A 240 2.06 12.64 4.01
N GLN A 241 1.40 12.83 2.86
CA GLN A 241 1.56 11.94 1.70
C GLN A 241 3.01 11.90 1.20
N ILE A 242 3.70 13.06 1.12
CA ILE A 242 5.12 13.11 0.75
C ILE A 242 5.98 12.39 1.80
N ARG A 243 5.68 12.55 3.09
CA ARG A 243 6.42 11.85 4.15
C ARG A 243 6.24 10.34 4.05
N ALA A 244 5.00 9.86 3.89
CA ALA A 244 4.69 8.44 3.73
C ALA A 244 5.38 7.83 2.49
N LEU A 245 5.50 8.58 1.39
CA LEU A 245 6.27 8.15 0.21
C LEU A 245 7.76 7.99 0.52
N ASN A 246 8.35 8.87 1.33
CA ASN A 246 9.75 8.71 1.76
C ASN A 246 9.92 7.52 2.72
N GLU A 247 8.99 7.33 3.65
CA GLU A 247 8.96 6.16 4.53
C GLU A 247 8.81 4.85 3.75
N LEU A 248 8.04 4.85 2.65
CA LEU A 248 7.96 3.71 1.72
C LEU A 248 9.33 3.40 1.10
N LYS A 249 10.13 4.41 0.73
CA LYS A 249 11.51 4.18 0.24
C LYS A 249 12.39 3.57 1.32
N GLU A 250 12.31 4.07 2.55
CA GLU A 250 13.06 3.53 3.68
C GLU A 250 12.68 2.07 3.98
N MET A 251 11.37 1.78 4.02
CA MET A 251 10.87 0.42 4.21
C MET A 251 11.34 -0.50 3.08
N ALA A 252 11.22 -0.08 1.82
CA ALA A 252 11.68 -0.89 0.68
C ALA A 252 13.20 -1.14 0.72
N ALA A 253 13.98 -0.12 1.09
CA ALA A 253 15.43 -0.22 1.22
C ALA A 253 15.83 -1.22 2.32
N SER A 254 15.06 -1.34 3.39
CA SER A 254 15.29 -2.36 4.43
C SER A 254 15.20 -3.80 3.90
N TYR A 255 14.41 -4.03 2.83
CA TYR A 255 14.31 -5.29 2.10
C TYR A 255 15.30 -5.39 0.92
N GLY A 256 16.18 -4.41 0.73
CA GLY A 256 17.16 -4.37 -0.35
C GLY A 256 16.63 -3.85 -1.70
N PHE A 257 15.48 -3.16 -1.71
CA PHE A 257 14.87 -2.62 -2.93
C PHE A 257 14.94 -1.10 -2.99
N ASP A 258 15.36 -0.57 -4.14
CA ASP A 258 15.30 0.85 -4.45
C ASP A 258 14.06 1.17 -5.29
N VAL A 259 12.97 1.52 -4.59
CA VAL A 259 11.70 1.90 -5.21
C VAL A 259 11.65 3.37 -5.66
N SER A 260 12.77 4.11 -5.59
CA SER A 260 12.84 5.49 -6.09
C SER A 260 12.53 5.56 -7.59
N ARG A 261 12.99 4.55 -8.34
CA ARG A 261 12.83 4.39 -9.79
C ARG A 261 11.65 3.48 -10.16
N PRO A 262 11.12 3.58 -11.39
CA PRO A 262 10.13 2.63 -11.89
C PRO A 262 10.69 1.20 -11.96
N ALA A 263 9.78 0.23 -11.95
CA ALA A 263 10.10 -1.19 -12.09
C ALA A 263 10.57 -1.52 -13.51
N GLU A 264 11.66 -2.28 -13.62
CA GLU A 264 12.30 -2.60 -14.90
C GLU A 264 11.85 -3.93 -15.50
N ASN A 265 11.32 -4.84 -14.70
CA ASN A 265 10.91 -6.19 -15.07
C ASN A 265 9.65 -6.62 -14.28
N ALA A 266 9.08 -7.76 -14.64
CA ALA A 266 7.87 -8.31 -14.02
C ALA A 266 8.03 -8.56 -12.52
N ARG A 267 9.20 -9.07 -12.08
CA ARG A 267 9.48 -9.27 -10.65
C ARG A 267 9.44 -7.97 -9.88
N GLU A 268 10.10 -6.94 -10.38
CA GLU A 268 10.07 -5.61 -9.76
C GLU A 268 8.66 -5.01 -9.80
N ALA A 269 7.91 -5.17 -10.89
CA ALA A 269 6.55 -4.62 -10.97
C ALA A 269 5.63 -5.22 -9.89
N VAL A 270 5.72 -6.54 -9.68
CA VAL A 270 5.01 -7.25 -8.59
C VAL A 270 5.52 -6.77 -7.22
N GLN A 271 6.84 -6.71 -7.02
CA GLN A 271 7.45 -6.33 -5.75
C GLN A 271 7.17 -4.87 -5.35
N TRP A 272 7.21 -3.92 -6.28
CA TRP A 272 7.00 -2.49 -6.03
C TRP A 272 5.55 -2.23 -5.65
N LEU A 273 4.64 -2.85 -6.40
CA LEU A 273 3.21 -2.83 -6.11
C LEU A 273 2.94 -3.43 -4.72
N TYR A 274 3.54 -4.58 -4.42
CA TYR A 274 3.36 -5.22 -3.12
C TYR A 274 3.93 -4.38 -1.97
N LEU A 275 5.12 -3.79 -2.10
CA LEU A 275 5.68 -2.90 -1.06
C LEU A 275 4.82 -1.67 -0.83
N ALA A 276 4.24 -1.09 -1.88
CA ALA A 276 3.29 0.01 -1.75
C ALA A 276 2.02 -0.41 -0.98
N TYR A 277 1.50 -1.61 -1.24
CA TYR A 277 0.40 -2.18 -0.46
C TYR A 277 0.81 -2.51 0.97
N LEU A 278 2.02 -3.03 1.17
CA LEU A 278 2.58 -3.37 2.47
C LEU A 278 2.68 -2.16 3.39
N ALA A 279 3.13 -1.01 2.87
CA ALA A 279 3.15 0.23 3.63
C ALA A 279 1.75 0.58 4.17
N ALA A 280 0.71 0.44 3.35
CA ALA A 280 -0.66 0.69 3.77
C ALA A 280 -1.14 -0.27 4.87
N VAL A 281 -0.83 -1.57 4.78
CA VAL A 281 -1.23 -2.56 5.81
C VAL A 281 -0.28 -2.63 7.01
N LYS A 282 0.85 -1.91 6.99
CA LYS A 282 1.67 -1.64 8.18
C LYS A 282 1.16 -0.43 8.96
N GLU A 283 0.64 0.58 8.27
CA GLU A 283 0.23 1.82 8.93
C GLU A 283 -1.25 1.83 9.36
N GLN A 284 -2.12 1.10 8.65
CA GLN A 284 -3.57 1.18 8.83
C GLN A 284 -4.22 -0.20 9.01
N ASN A 285 -5.14 -0.33 9.97
CA ASN A 285 -5.97 -1.52 10.23
C ASN A 285 -7.41 -1.36 9.72
N GLY A 286 -7.55 -0.85 8.50
CA GLY A 286 -8.86 -0.66 7.87
C GLY A 286 -9.66 -1.98 7.78
N ALA A 287 -10.97 -1.94 8.07
CA ALA A 287 -11.81 -3.15 7.93
C ALA A 287 -11.79 -3.76 6.51
N ALA A 288 -11.57 -2.93 5.49
CA ALA A 288 -11.35 -3.37 4.13
C ALA A 288 -10.14 -2.63 3.53
N MET A 289 -9.00 -3.33 3.47
CA MET A 289 -7.75 -2.90 2.83
C MET A 289 -7.66 -3.59 1.46
N SER A 290 -8.35 -3.05 0.46
CA SER A 290 -8.44 -3.70 -0.85
C SER A 290 -7.23 -3.35 -1.71
N LEU A 291 -6.67 -4.35 -2.41
CA LEU A 291 -5.54 -4.20 -3.32
C LEU A 291 -5.87 -3.38 -4.58
N GLY A 292 -7.13 -3.40 -5.02
CA GLY A 292 -7.57 -2.77 -6.26
C GLY A 292 -7.45 -3.69 -7.48
N ARG A 293 -7.33 -3.09 -8.67
CA ARG A 293 -7.34 -3.80 -9.97
C ARG A 293 -5.93 -3.88 -10.56
N THR A 294 -5.24 -4.97 -10.26
CA THR A 294 -3.79 -5.11 -10.49
C THR A 294 -3.39 -6.16 -11.51
N SER A 295 -4.20 -7.21 -11.73
CA SER A 295 -3.84 -8.34 -12.60
C SER A 295 -3.47 -7.91 -14.02
N THR A 296 -4.37 -7.23 -14.75
CA THR A 296 -4.10 -6.73 -16.11
C THR A 296 -2.96 -5.71 -16.16
N PHE A 297 -2.66 -5.02 -15.05
CA PHE A 297 -1.51 -4.11 -15.01
C PHE A 297 -0.19 -4.89 -14.94
N LEU A 298 -0.12 -5.91 -14.08
CA LEU A 298 1.06 -6.76 -13.94
C LEU A 298 1.29 -7.60 -15.21
N ASP A 299 0.20 -8.02 -15.86
CA ASP A 299 0.22 -8.75 -17.13
C ASP A 299 1.01 -8.01 -18.22
N VAL A 300 0.95 -6.68 -18.28
CA VAL A 300 1.75 -5.89 -19.24
C VAL A 300 3.25 -6.10 -19.06
N TYR A 301 3.73 -6.19 -17.82
CA TYR A 301 5.15 -6.45 -17.53
C TYR A 301 5.51 -7.92 -17.76
N ILE A 302 4.63 -8.84 -17.36
CA ILE A 302 4.82 -10.28 -17.54
C ILE A 302 4.90 -10.61 -19.03
N GLN A 303 3.93 -10.15 -19.83
CA GLN A 303 3.88 -10.39 -21.27
C GLN A 303 5.14 -9.86 -21.96
N ARG A 304 5.60 -8.65 -21.60
CA ARG A 304 6.84 -8.12 -22.16
C ARG A 304 8.04 -9.02 -21.84
N ASP A 305 8.18 -9.44 -20.59
CA ASP A 305 9.33 -10.24 -20.17
C ASP A 305 9.28 -11.66 -20.77
N LEU A 306 8.07 -12.22 -21.01
CA LEU A 306 7.83 -13.44 -21.79
C LEU A 306 8.25 -13.27 -23.26
N ASP A 307 7.84 -12.17 -23.90
CA ASP A 307 8.17 -11.86 -25.30
C ASP A 307 9.70 -11.64 -25.49
N GLU A 308 10.36 -11.06 -24.48
CA GLU A 308 11.81 -10.89 -24.42
C GLU A 308 12.56 -12.21 -24.10
N GLY A 309 11.84 -13.28 -23.73
CA GLY A 309 12.42 -14.58 -23.35
C GLY A 309 13.20 -14.54 -22.03
N THR A 310 13.00 -13.51 -21.22
CA THR A 310 13.66 -13.30 -19.92
C THR A 310 12.90 -13.94 -18.75
N LEU A 311 11.65 -14.32 -18.99
CA LEU A 311 10.75 -14.97 -18.05
C LEU A 311 10.08 -16.16 -18.75
N THR A 312 9.88 -17.26 -18.04
CA THR A 312 9.02 -18.36 -18.49
C THR A 312 7.65 -18.27 -17.85
N GLU A 313 6.64 -18.94 -18.42
CA GLU A 313 5.29 -19.01 -17.83
C GLU A 313 5.31 -19.61 -16.40
N GLU A 314 6.14 -20.61 -16.15
CA GLU A 314 6.33 -21.18 -14.81
C GLU A 314 6.89 -20.15 -13.82
N GLN A 315 7.86 -19.34 -14.24
CA GLN A 315 8.41 -18.26 -13.42
C GLN A 315 7.40 -17.12 -13.21
N ALA A 316 6.59 -16.81 -14.23
CA ALA A 316 5.51 -15.83 -14.11
C ALA A 316 4.46 -16.29 -13.08
N GLN A 317 4.03 -17.55 -13.15
CA GLN A 317 3.13 -18.14 -12.16
C GLN A 317 3.75 -18.11 -10.76
N GLU A 318 5.04 -18.40 -10.63
CA GLU A 318 5.75 -18.37 -9.35
C GLU A 318 5.78 -16.97 -8.71
N LEU A 319 5.96 -15.91 -9.50
CA LEU A 319 5.89 -14.52 -9.02
C LEU A 319 4.49 -14.19 -8.47
N ILE A 320 3.45 -14.60 -9.18
CA ILE A 320 2.05 -14.35 -8.79
C ILE A 320 1.66 -15.19 -7.58
N ASP A 321 2.09 -16.44 -7.51
CA ASP A 321 1.87 -17.30 -6.35
C ASP A 321 2.50 -16.69 -5.10
N ASP A 322 3.76 -16.26 -5.16
CA ASP A 322 4.46 -15.67 -4.02
C ASP A 322 3.79 -14.37 -3.57
N PHE A 323 3.41 -13.51 -4.52
CA PHE A 323 2.63 -12.30 -4.27
C PHE A 323 1.30 -12.61 -3.56
N VAL A 324 0.53 -13.57 -4.08
CA VAL A 324 -0.77 -13.95 -3.49
C VAL A 324 -0.59 -14.59 -2.12
N ILE A 325 0.47 -15.38 -1.89
CA ILE A 325 0.80 -15.90 -0.55
C ILE A 325 0.96 -14.75 0.44
N LYS A 326 1.66 -13.67 0.08
CA LYS A 326 1.79 -12.50 0.93
C LYS A 326 0.44 -11.85 1.26
N LEU A 327 -0.44 -11.72 0.26
CA LEU A 327 -1.80 -11.20 0.48
C LEU A 327 -2.64 -12.08 1.41
N ARG A 328 -2.46 -13.41 1.36
CA ARG A 328 -3.18 -14.38 2.21
C ARG A 328 -2.75 -14.34 3.69
N ILE A 329 -1.59 -13.78 3.99
CA ILE A 329 -1.03 -13.74 5.34
C ILE A 329 -1.07 -12.35 5.98
N VAL A 330 -1.75 -11.38 5.36
CA VAL A 330 -2.07 -10.11 6.02
C VAL A 330 -2.99 -10.39 7.22
N ARG A 331 -2.68 -9.79 8.37
CA ARG A 331 -3.40 -9.93 9.64
C ARG A 331 -3.51 -8.57 10.35
N PHE A 332 -4.63 -8.38 11.04
CA PHE A 332 -4.88 -7.28 11.98
C PHE A 332 -5.43 -7.87 13.26
#